data_AF-A0A2E6MSR2-F1
#
_entry.id   AF-A0A2E6MSR2-F1
#
_cell.length_a   1.000
_cell.length_b   1.000
_cell.length_c   1.000
_cell.angle_alpha   90.00
_cell.angle_beta   90.00
_cell.angle_gamma   90.00
#
_symmetry.space_group_name_H-M   'P 1'
#
loop_
_entity.id
_entity.type
_entity.pdbx_description
1 polymer ?
#
loop_
_entity_poly.entity_id
_entity_poly.type
_entity_poly.pdbx_seq_one_letter_code
_entity_poly.pdbx_strand_id
1 'polypeptide(L)'
;MTSLKANEILKNKFWIIEDKDTKEKVGTLSKDTDNRYMYSCKDGSWFYDSKNTVERDLGSILWSKGSISDKSSPSKEIYELPTSTNPYNAMFDLKRKFALFTKSKKSKSLYCAGYFCIHFEKGWVKSFCPKLVTLEKYEHKGPFKTELEMRAELSNVNRR
;
A
#
# COMPACT_ATOMS: atom_id res chain seq x y z
N MET A 1 -33.45 8.96 20.43
CA MET A 1 -32.16 8.49 20.98
C MET A 1 -31.19 8.42 19.82
N THR A 2 -30.34 9.42 19.67
CA THR A 2 -29.40 9.52 18.55
C THR A 2 -28.25 8.54 18.78
N SER A 3 -28.08 7.54 17.91
CA SER A 3 -26.98 6.57 18.01
C SER A 3 -25.86 7.03 17.10
N LEU A 4 -24.70 7.37 17.69
CA LEU A 4 -23.54 7.85 16.95
C LEU A 4 -22.54 6.73 16.71
N LYS A 5 -21.81 6.78 15.61
CA LYS A 5 -20.74 5.86 15.26
C LYS A 5 -19.42 6.61 15.21
N ALA A 6 -18.44 6.15 15.99
CA ALA A 6 -17.08 6.68 15.96
C ALA A 6 -16.17 5.79 15.12
N ASN A 7 -15.79 6.27 13.93
CA ASN A 7 -14.84 5.60 13.04
C ASN A 7 -13.41 6.02 13.37
N GLU A 8 -12.64 5.10 13.96
CA GLU A 8 -11.24 5.33 14.29
C GLU A 8 -10.38 5.40 13.03
N ILE A 9 -9.71 6.55 12.82
CA ILE A 9 -8.78 6.78 11.71
C ILE A 9 -7.34 6.64 12.18
N LEU A 10 -7.04 7.17 13.36
CA LEU A 10 -5.74 7.02 14.02
C LEU A 10 -5.97 6.30 15.35
N LYS A 11 -5.26 5.18 15.52
CA LYS A 11 -5.40 4.33 16.70
C LYS A 11 -5.27 5.14 17.98
N ASN A 12 -6.30 5.14 18.81
CA ASN A 12 -6.40 5.85 20.08
C ASN A 12 -6.15 7.37 20.00
N LYS A 13 -6.24 7.99 18.82
CA LYS A 13 -5.92 9.41 18.63
C LYS A 13 -6.98 10.18 17.86
N PHE A 14 -7.65 9.57 16.88
CA PHE A 14 -8.59 10.30 16.04
C PHE A 14 -9.76 9.44 15.57
N TRP A 15 -10.96 9.98 15.68
CA TRP A 15 -12.21 9.37 15.27
C TRP A 15 -13.07 10.36 14.49
N ILE A 16 -13.76 9.89 13.45
CA ILE A 16 -14.83 10.63 12.78
C ILE A 16 -16.15 10.17 13.40
N ILE A 17 -16.98 11.12 13.83
CA ILE A 17 -18.30 10.85 14.40
C ILE A 17 -19.34 11.00 13.30
N GLU A 18 -20.01 9.89 12.99
CA GLU A 18 -21.09 9.79 12.00
C GLU A 18 -22.39 9.42 12.69
N ASP A 19 -23.51 9.92 12.18
CA ASP A 19 -24.82 9.45 12.59
C ASP A 19 -25.05 8.04 11.99
N LYS A 20 -25.54 7.10 12.81
CA LYS A 20 -25.75 5.72 12.38
C LYS A 20 -26.82 5.59 11.29
N ASP A 21 -27.83 6.46 11.32
CA ASP A 21 -29.01 6.35 10.46
C ASP A 21 -28.80 7.10 9.14
N THR A 22 -28.27 8.32 9.19
CA THR A 22 -28.03 9.13 7.98
C THR A 22 -26.66 8.90 7.34
N LYS A 23 -25.71 8.28 8.07
CA LYS A 23 -24.29 8.18 7.70
C LYS A 23 -23.64 9.54 7.43
N GLU A 24 -24.25 10.63 7.88
CA GLU A 24 -23.66 11.96 7.72
C GLU A 24 -22.61 12.21 8.79
N LYS A 25 -21.56 12.93 8.40
CA LYS A 25 -20.51 13.36 9.31
C LYS A 25 -21.07 14.45 10.25
N VAL A 26 -21.20 14.10 11.53
CA VAL A 26 -21.66 15.01 12.58
C VAL A 26 -20.47 15.80 13.14
N GLY A 27 -19.30 15.17 13.27
CA GLY A 27 -18.10 15.84 13.78
C GLY A 27 -16.85 14.98 13.77
N THR A 28 -15.80 15.46 14.43
CA THR A 28 -14.53 14.75 14.62
C THR A 28 -14.16 14.77 16.09
N LEU A 29 -13.68 13.64 16.60
CA LEU A 29 -13.17 13.51 17.95
C LEU A 29 -11.67 13.22 17.87
N SER A 30 -10.87 13.99 18.58
CA SER A 30 -9.42 13.80 18.66
C SER A 30 -9.00 13.66 20.12
N LYS A 31 -7.91 12.93 20.36
CA LYS A 31 -7.29 12.80 21.68
C LYS A 31 -5.93 13.46 21.64
N ASP A 32 -5.72 14.42 22.53
CA ASP A 32 -4.47 15.14 22.69
C ASP A 32 -3.47 14.34 23.55
N THR A 33 -2.23 14.79 23.54
CA THR A 33 -1.09 14.30 24.32
C THR A 33 -1.35 14.30 25.83
N ASP A 34 -2.13 15.27 26.33
CA ASP A 34 -2.56 15.35 27.74
C ASP A 34 -3.71 14.40 28.10
N ASN A 35 -4.02 13.40 27.27
CA ASN A 35 -5.17 12.51 27.39
C ASN A 35 -6.56 13.17 27.33
N ARG A 36 -6.64 14.47 27.03
CA ARG A 36 -7.90 15.18 26.83
C ARG A 36 -8.49 14.87 25.46
N TYR A 37 -9.81 14.74 25.41
CA TYR A 37 -10.59 14.53 24.19
C TYR A 37 -11.14 15.87 23.70
N MET A 38 -10.97 16.17 22.42
CA MET A 38 -11.53 17.34 21.77
C MET A 38 -12.53 16.89 20.70
N TYR A 39 -13.80 17.23 20.89
CA TYR A 39 -14.85 17.04 19.91
C TYR A 39 -15.06 18.34 19.15
N SER A 40 -15.04 18.30 17.82
CA SER A 40 -15.33 19.43 16.95
C SER A 40 -16.49 19.08 16.03
N CYS A 41 -17.58 19.86 16.09
CA CYS A 41 -18.70 19.78 15.17
C CYS A 41 -18.93 21.14 14.48
N LYS A 42 -20.02 21.26 13.72
CA LYS A 42 -20.36 22.52 13.04
C LYS A 42 -20.68 23.66 14.01
N ASP A 43 -21.19 23.35 15.21
CA ASP A 43 -21.65 24.33 16.19
C ASP A 43 -20.55 24.78 17.16
N GLY A 44 -19.41 24.09 17.20
CA GLY A 44 -18.31 24.45 18.10
C GLY A 44 -17.30 23.32 18.35
N SER A 45 -16.39 23.57 19.29
CA SER A 45 -15.45 22.57 19.80
C SER A 45 -15.54 22.48 21.33
N TRP A 46 -15.61 21.26 21.84
CA TRP A 46 -15.71 20.95 23.27
C TRP A 46 -14.56 20.06 23.70
N PHE A 47 -14.09 20.29 24.93
CA PHE A 47 -13.03 19.51 25.56
C PHE A 47 -13.61 18.64 26.67
N TYR A 48 -13.12 17.41 26.76
CA TYR A 48 -13.51 16.44 27.76
C TYR A 48 -12.28 15.76 28.36
N ASP A 49 -12.28 15.55 29.67
CA ASP A 49 -11.14 14.92 30.36
C ASP A 49 -11.13 13.40 30.22
N SER A 50 -12.27 12.79 29.93
CA SER A 50 -12.39 11.34 29.87
C SER A 50 -13.33 10.86 28.75
N LYS A 51 -13.13 9.62 28.34
CA LYS A 51 -14.03 8.95 27.39
C LYS A 51 -15.48 8.86 27.93
N ASN A 52 -15.63 8.63 29.23
CA ASN A 52 -16.95 8.53 29.86
C ASN A 52 -17.71 9.85 29.81
N THR A 53 -17.02 10.98 29.93
CA THR A 53 -17.64 12.31 29.81
C THR A 53 -18.09 12.60 28.37
N VAL A 54 -17.35 12.11 27.37
CA VAL A 54 -17.74 12.19 25.96
C VAL A 54 -19.02 11.39 25.72
N GLU A 55 -19.09 10.13 26.16
CA GLU A 55 -20.28 9.27 25.98
C GLU A 55 -21.50 9.78 26.75
N ARG A 56 -21.31 10.47 27.87
CA ARG A 56 -22.42 11.09 28.61
C ARG A 56 -23.03 12.28 27.85
N ASP A 57 -22.19 13.09 27.21
CA ASP A 57 -22.62 14.32 26.54
C ASP A 57 -23.13 14.09 25.11
N LEU A 58 -22.45 13.21 24.36
CA LEU A 58 -22.81 12.83 22.99
C LEU A 58 -23.80 11.66 22.91
N GLY A 59 -24.01 10.94 24.01
CA GLY A 59 -24.87 9.76 24.08
C GLY A 59 -24.16 8.45 23.67
N SER A 60 -24.95 7.46 23.27
CA SER A 60 -24.46 6.11 22.97
C SER A 60 -23.63 6.08 21.68
N ILE A 61 -22.31 6.07 21.83
CA ILE A 61 -21.33 6.00 20.74
C ILE A 61 -20.90 4.54 20.52
N LEU A 62 -21.11 4.05 19.31
CA LEU A 62 -20.53 2.79 18.84
C LEU A 62 -19.13 3.03 18.29
N TRP A 63 -18.12 2.60 19.05
CA TRP A 63 -16.72 2.70 18.66
C TRP A 63 -16.38 1.59 17.66
N SER A 64 -16.15 1.96 16.40
CA SER A 64 -15.60 1.02 15.43
C SER A 64 -14.08 1.04 15.54
N LYS A 65 -13.49 -0.15 15.70
CA LYS A 65 -12.03 -0.30 15.63
C LYS A 65 -11.61 0.00 14.20
N GLY A 66 -10.66 0.92 14.04
CA GLY A 66 -10.15 1.33 12.75
C GLY A 66 -9.40 0.17 12.11
N SER A 67 -10.10 -0.68 11.35
CA SER A 67 -9.42 -1.40 10.28
C SER A 67 -9.21 -0.37 9.19
N ILE A 68 -7.99 0.14 9.05
CA ILE A 68 -7.54 0.68 7.76
C ILE A 68 -7.71 -0.50 6.81
N SER A 69 -8.86 -0.56 6.14
CA SER A 69 -9.07 -1.50 5.07
C SER A 69 -8.38 -0.90 3.86
N ASP A 70 -7.05 -0.94 3.86
CA ASP A 70 -6.29 -1.05 2.62
C ASP A 70 -6.62 -2.43 2.04
N LYS A 71 -7.88 -2.63 1.65
CA LYS A 71 -8.27 -3.67 0.71
C LYS A 71 -7.93 -3.19 -0.71
N SER A 72 -6.73 -2.65 -0.92
CA SER A 72 -6.08 -2.97 -2.17
C SER A 72 -5.73 -4.45 -2.01
N SER A 73 -6.46 -5.33 -2.70
CA SER A 73 -5.93 -6.65 -3.02
C SER A 73 -4.45 -6.47 -3.36
N PRO A 74 -3.53 -7.27 -2.79
CA PRO A 74 -2.12 -7.05 -3.03
C PRO A 74 -1.88 -7.15 -4.54
N SER A 75 -1.68 -5.99 -5.16
CA SER A 75 -1.47 -5.91 -6.60
C SER A 75 -0.11 -6.55 -6.84
N LYS A 76 -0.08 -7.59 -7.65
CA LYS A 76 1.17 -8.21 -8.08
C LYS A 76 1.83 -7.36 -9.16
N GLU A 77 1.88 -6.05 -8.96
CA GLU A 77 2.34 -5.08 -9.94
C GLU A 77 3.04 -3.92 -9.25
N ILE A 78 4.07 -3.38 -9.90
CA ILE A 78 4.78 -2.17 -9.48
C ILE A 78 5.00 -1.33 -10.73
N TYR A 79 4.47 -0.10 -10.76
CA TYR A 79 4.56 0.79 -11.93
C TYR A 79 4.15 0.10 -13.25
N GLU A 80 3.02 -0.60 -13.25
CA GLU A 80 2.49 -1.36 -14.40
C GLU A 80 3.39 -2.53 -14.87
N LEU A 81 4.41 -2.90 -14.09
CA LEU A 81 5.23 -4.07 -14.33
C LEU A 81 4.77 -5.22 -13.43
N PRO A 82 4.49 -6.41 -13.99
CA PRO A 82 4.03 -7.54 -13.20
C PRO A 82 5.15 -8.11 -12.32
N THR A 83 4.75 -8.67 -11.19
CA THR A 83 5.63 -9.32 -10.21
C THR A 83 5.22 -10.77 -9.97
N SER A 84 6.20 -11.63 -9.69
CA SER A 84 5.93 -13.05 -9.41
C SER A 84 5.16 -13.29 -8.10
N THR A 85 5.24 -12.34 -7.17
CA THR A 85 4.73 -12.41 -5.80
C THR A 85 4.33 -11.02 -5.35
N ASN A 86 3.53 -10.92 -4.29
CA ASN A 86 3.24 -9.63 -3.67
C ASN A 86 4.55 -8.91 -3.34
N PRO A 87 4.77 -7.69 -3.85
CA PRO A 87 6.05 -7.02 -3.70
C PRO A 87 6.19 -6.44 -2.29
N TYR A 88 7.33 -6.70 -1.66
CA TYR A 88 7.74 -6.05 -0.42
C TYR A 88 8.87 -5.07 -0.71
N ASN A 89 8.98 -4.00 0.08
CA ASN A 89 10.05 -2.99 -0.04
C ASN A 89 10.24 -2.51 -1.48
N ALA A 90 9.15 -2.16 -2.16
CA ALA A 90 9.19 -1.70 -3.55
C ALA A 90 9.97 -0.38 -3.66
N MET A 91 10.90 -0.31 -4.61
CA MET A 91 11.76 0.85 -4.86
C MET A 91 11.91 1.05 -6.37
N PHE A 92 12.22 2.26 -6.81
CA PHE A 92 12.49 2.53 -8.23
C PHE A 92 13.91 3.05 -8.42
N ASP A 93 14.73 2.31 -9.17
CA ASP A 93 16.06 2.75 -9.60
C ASP A 93 15.90 3.70 -10.80
N LEU A 94 16.07 5.00 -10.58
CA LEU A 94 15.92 6.03 -11.62
C LEU A 94 16.96 5.91 -12.75
N LYS A 95 18.17 5.44 -12.44
CA LYS A 95 19.26 5.36 -13.42
C LYS A 95 18.99 4.23 -14.42
N ARG A 96 18.59 3.07 -13.92
CA ARG A 96 18.32 1.88 -14.73
C ARG A 96 16.84 1.74 -15.13
N LYS A 97 15.97 2.57 -14.56
CA LYS A 97 14.51 2.50 -14.68
C LYS A 97 13.95 1.14 -14.25
N PHE A 98 14.48 0.59 -13.15
CA PHE A 98 14.05 -0.70 -12.62
C PHE A 98 13.10 -0.53 -11.44
N ALA A 99 11.95 -1.18 -11.51
CA ALA A 99 11.07 -1.39 -10.37
C ALA A 99 11.61 -2.56 -9.54
N LEU A 100 12.23 -2.29 -8.40
CA LEU A 100 12.85 -3.27 -7.51
C LEU A 100 11.90 -3.68 -6.39
N PHE A 101 11.98 -4.93 -5.96
CA PHE A 101 11.23 -5.44 -4.80
C PHE A 101 11.90 -6.66 -4.16
N THR A 102 11.45 -7.03 -2.95
CA THR A 102 11.78 -8.29 -2.30
C THR A 102 10.57 -9.22 -2.30
N LYS A 103 10.78 -10.53 -2.47
CA LYS A 103 9.70 -11.55 -2.49
C LYS A 103 9.08 -11.84 -1.12
N SER A 104 9.74 -11.43 -0.05
CA SER A 104 9.26 -11.58 1.32
C SER A 104 9.77 -10.45 2.19
N LYS A 105 9.04 -10.18 3.29
CA LYS A 105 9.36 -9.11 4.26
C LYS A 105 10.77 -9.20 4.84
N LYS A 106 11.30 -10.42 5.02
CA LYS A 106 12.63 -10.66 5.61
C LYS A 106 13.75 -10.83 4.58
N SER A 107 13.42 -10.98 3.30
CA SER A 107 14.43 -11.19 2.26
C SER A 107 15.20 -9.91 1.97
N LYS A 108 16.53 -10.02 1.86
CA LYS A 108 17.43 -8.94 1.40
C LYS A 108 17.72 -9.00 -0.10
N SER A 109 17.31 -10.08 -0.78
CA SER A 109 17.54 -10.22 -2.21
C SER A 109 16.55 -9.37 -3.00
N LEU A 110 17.08 -8.41 -3.76
CA LEU A 110 16.32 -7.55 -4.66
C LEU A 110 16.06 -8.25 -6.00
N TYR A 111 14.84 -8.10 -6.50
CA TYR A 111 14.37 -8.58 -7.79
C TYR A 111 13.81 -7.39 -8.57
N CYS A 112 13.91 -7.42 -9.89
CA CYS A 112 13.29 -6.41 -10.75
C CYS A 112 11.91 -6.90 -11.21
N ALA A 113 10.88 -6.07 -11.19
CA ALA A 113 9.57 -6.39 -11.75
C ALA A 113 9.62 -6.42 -13.29
N GLY A 114 8.73 -7.19 -13.90
CA GLY A 114 8.63 -7.35 -15.34
C GLY A 114 9.37 -8.56 -15.91
N TYR A 115 9.30 -8.67 -17.23
CA TYR A 115 9.94 -9.72 -18.01
C TYR A 115 11.25 -9.22 -18.63
N PHE A 116 12.22 -10.11 -18.78
CA PHE A 116 13.54 -9.80 -19.31
C PHE A 116 14.02 -10.90 -20.25
N CYS A 117 14.85 -10.52 -21.22
CA CYS A 117 15.74 -11.43 -21.94
C CYS A 117 17.15 -11.23 -21.39
N ILE A 118 17.83 -12.28 -20.96
CA ILE A 118 19.18 -12.21 -20.38
C ILE A 118 20.11 -13.07 -21.22
N HIS A 119 21.27 -12.53 -21.57
CA HIS A 119 22.29 -13.20 -22.35
C HIS A 119 23.29 -13.89 -21.44
N PHE A 120 23.22 -15.22 -21.37
CA PHE A 120 24.22 -16.05 -20.70
C PHE A 120 25.20 -16.62 -21.73
N GLU A 121 26.26 -17.29 -21.28
CA GLU A 121 27.24 -17.94 -22.16
C GLU A 121 26.62 -18.93 -23.16
N LYS A 122 25.49 -19.55 -22.79
CA LYS A 122 24.75 -20.49 -23.65
C LYS A 122 23.73 -19.82 -24.58
N GLY A 123 23.67 -18.49 -24.58
CA GLY A 123 22.74 -17.69 -25.39
C GLY A 123 21.66 -16.97 -24.58
N TRP A 124 20.70 -16.40 -25.31
CA TRP A 124 19.62 -15.60 -24.74
C TRP A 124 18.52 -16.47 -24.12
N VAL A 125 18.14 -16.14 -22.88
CA VAL A 125 17.06 -16.83 -22.17
C VAL A 125 16.03 -15.85 -21.62
N LYS A 126 14.79 -16.33 -21.47
CA LYS A 126 13.72 -15.59 -20.81
C LYS A 126 13.86 -15.62 -19.29
N SER A 127 13.54 -14.51 -18.63
CA SER A 127 13.47 -14.44 -17.17
C SER A 127 12.30 -13.57 -16.73
N PHE A 128 11.53 -14.05 -15.75
CA PHE A 128 10.47 -13.28 -15.12
C PHE A 128 10.88 -12.94 -13.70
N CYS A 129 10.87 -11.65 -13.39
CA CYS A 129 11.37 -11.10 -12.14
C CYS A 129 12.78 -11.61 -11.74
N PRO A 130 13.83 -11.37 -12.56
CA PRO A 130 15.20 -11.77 -12.24
C PRO A 130 15.74 -11.04 -11.00
N LYS A 131 16.76 -11.63 -10.36
CA LYS A 131 17.50 -10.96 -9.28
C LYS A 131 18.27 -9.77 -9.87
N LEU A 132 18.33 -8.65 -9.14
CA LEU A 132 19.09 -7.47 -9.54
C LEU A 132 20.54 -7.82 -9.86
N VAL A 133 21.19 -8.62 -9.00
CA VAL A 133 22.58 -9.07 -9.19
C VAL A 133 22.81 -9.86 -10.48
N THR A 134 21.77 -10.45 -11.08
CA THR A 134 21.89 -11.12 -12.39
C THR A 134 21.91 -10.09 -13.50
N LEU A 135 21.03 -9.09 -13.45
CA LEU A 135 20.98 -8.00 -14.44
C LEU A 135 22.23 -7.11 -14.40
N GLU A 136 22.89 -7.00 -13.25
CA GLU A 136 24.16 -6.28 -13.13
C GLU A 136 25.34 -7.01 -13.78
N LYS A 137 25.26 -8.35 -13.86
CA LYS A 137 26.36 -9.20 -14.34
C LYS A 137 26.26 -9.52 -15.81
N TYR A 138 25.04 -9.66 -16.33
CA TYR A 138 24.79 -10.14 -17.67
C TYR A 138 24.09 -9.08 -18.50
N GLU A 139 24.43 -9.06 -19.79
CA GLU A 139 23.69 -8.28 -20.77
C GLU A 139 22.23 -8.72 -20.79
N HIS A 140 21.32 -7.75 -20.88
CA HIS A 140 19.89 -8.02 -20.81
C HIS A 140 19.08 -6.98 -21.56
N LYS A 141 17.83 -7.35 -21.86
CA LYS A 141 16.80 -6.48 -22.44
C LYS A 141 15.53 -6.54 -21.58
N GLY A 142 14.87 -5.40 -21.45
CA GLY A 142 13.70 -5.20 -20.59
C GLY A 142 13.89 -3.99 -19.65
N PRO A 143 12.99 -3.79 -18.66
CA PRO A 143 11.83 -4.62 -18.34
C PRO A 143 10.71 -4.51 -19.40
N PHE A 144 10.09 -5.64 -19.75
CA PHE A 144 8.87 -5.71 -20.55
C PHE A 144 7.65 -5.89 -19.64
N LYS A 145 6.50 -5.35 -20.07
CA LYS A 145 5.24 -5.43 -19.31
C LYS A 145 4.59 -6.79 -19.48
N THR A 146 4.70 -7.41 -20.66
CA THR A 146 4.05 -8.68 -20.96
C THR A 146 5.03 -9.77 -21.38
N GLU A 147 4.64 -11.03 -21.19
CA GLU A 147 5.42 -12.16 -21.68
C GLU A 147 5.52 -12.15 -23.21
N LEU A 148 4.49 -11.66 -23.90
CA LEU A 148 4.45 -11.58 -25.36
C LEU A 148 5.54 -10.66 -25.92
N GLU A 149 5.69 -9.46 -25.35
CA GLU A 149 6.75 -8.50 -25.71
C GLU A 149 8.14 -9.14 -25.56
N MET A 150 8.38 -9.79 -24.42
CA MET A 150 9.65 -10.46 -24.15
C MET A 150 9.91 -11.61 -25.13
N ARG A 151 8.88 -12.40 -25.49
CA ARG A 151 9.02 -13.48 -26.47
C ARG A 151 9.33 -12.95 -27.87
N ALA A 152 8.70 -11.85 -28.27
CA ALA A 152 8.99 -11.19 -29.55
C ALA A 152 10.45 -10.73 -29.60
N GLU A 153 10.94 -10.10 -28.52
CA GLU A 153 12.34 -9.68 -28.45
C GLU A 153 13.30 -10.87 -28.42
N LEU A 154 12.96 -11.95 -27.70
CA LEU A 154 13.76 -13.17 -27.66
C LEU A 154 13.94 -13.79 -29.05
N SER A 155 12.88 -13.77 -29.88
CA SER A 155 12.95 -14.23 -31.27
C SER A 155 13.85 -13.34 -32.13
N ASN A 156 13.81 -12.02 -31.91
CA ASN A 156 14.64 -11.05 -32.61
C ASN A 156 16.14 -11.22 -32.29
N VAL A 157 16.49 -11.36 -31.00
CA VAL A 157 17.90 -11.54 -30.59
C VAL A 157 18.49 -12.89 -31.02
N ASN A 158 17.67 -13.93 -31.13
CA ASN A 158 18.13 -15.25 -31.60
C ASN A 158 18.24 -15.37 -33.13
N ARG A 159 17.70 -14.39 -33.88
CA ARG A 159 17.78 -14.35 -35.34
C ARG A 159 19.07 -13.69 -35.84
N ARG A 160 19.66 -12.82 -35.01
CA ARG A 160 20.91 -12.12 -35.30
C ARG A 160 22.10 -13.01 -34.98
#